data_AF-A0A7J6K835-F1
#
_entry.id   AF-A0A7J6K835-F1
#
_cell.length_a   1.000
_cell.length_b   1.000
_cell.length_c   1.000
_cell.angle_alpha   90.00
_cell.angle_beta   90.00
_cell.angle_gamma   90.00
#
_symmetry.space_group_name_H-M   'P 1'
#
loop_
_entity.id
_entity.type
_entity.pdbx_description
1 polymer ?
#
loop_
_entity_poly.entity_id
_entity_poly.type
_entity_poly.pdbx_seq_one_letter_code
_entity_poly.pdbx_strand_id
1 'polypeptide(L)'
;MALRETEDIDKPKTKKRSYRFVKLPNHLSVWLVSDPAADLASAALDINVGSYFDPPPVEGLAHFCEHMLFLGTEKFPDETEYSNFIKQHGGCTNAYTEHTHTNYHFSFFIAPLSTEIAAERELNAVDSKFRLRLVNDFIRRWQLLHKLANPDHPFNRFSCGNQVSLQEVPKAPEPTFGTSCWLSTKRGTVRTS
;
A
#
# COMPACT_ATOMS: atom_id res chain seq x y z
N MET A 1 24.72 14.28 -12.83
CA MET A 1 24.29 15.69 -12.98
C MET A 1 23.16 15.71 -14.02
N ALA A 2 22.02 16.35 -13.76
CA ALA A 2 20.86 16.32 -14.66
C ALA A 2 21.09 17.15 -15.93
N LEU A 3 20.44 16.78 -17.04
CA LEU A 3 20.54 17.47 -18.33
C LEU A 3 19.64 18.71 -18.42
N ARG A 4 18.52 18.73 -17.69
CA ARG A 4 17.57 19.85 -17.64
C ARG A 4 16.74 19.77 -16.36
N GLU A 5 16.52 20.92 -15.74
CA GLU A 5 15.66 21.08 -14.57
C GLU A 5 14.62 22.18 -14.83
N THR A 6 13.37 21.93 -14.43
CA THR A 6 12.29 22.94 -14.48
C THR A 6 11.61 22.99 -13.11
N GLU A 7 11.54 24.20 -12.54
CA GLU A 7 10.88 24.45 -11.25
C GLU A 7 9.55 25.20 -11.39
N ASP A 8 9.32 25.87 -12.53
CA ASP A 8 8.09 26.59 -12.82
C ASP A 8 7.04 25.63 -13.41
N ILE A 9 6.30 24.99 -12.51
CA ILE A 9 5.25 24.02 -12.84
C ILE A 9 3.91 24.59 -12.39
N ASP A 10 2.97 24.69 -13.33
CA ASP A 10 1.59 25.07 -13.04
C ASP A 10 0.98 24.13 -11.99
N LYS A 11 0.55 24.71 -10.87
CA LYS A 11 -0.05 23.97 -9.76
C LYS A 11 -1.22 24.74 -9.13
N PRO A 12 -2.21 24.02 -8.56
CA PRO A 12 -3.26 24.66 -7.79
C PRO A 12 -2.68 25.44 -6.61
N LYS A 13 -3.11 26.69 -6.42
CA LYS A 13 -2.66 27.58 -5.33
C LYS A 13 -2.88 27.00 -3.93
N THR A 14 -3.76 26.00 -3.80
CA THR A 14 -4.14 25.34 -2.55
C THR A 14 -3.19 24.22 -2.12
N LYS A 15 -2.24 23.79 -2.97
CA LYS A 15 -1.34 22.66 -2.69
C LYS A 15 0.00 23.15 -2.13
N LYS A 16 0.38 22.64 -0.94
CA LYS A 16 1.66 22.93 -0.28
C LYS A 16 2.86 22.12 -0.81
N ARG A 17 2.63 21.21 -1.75
CA ARG A 17 3.68 20.34 -2.32
C ARG A 17 4.65 21.14 -3.19
N SER A 18 5.92 20.78 -3.11
CA SER A 18 6.93 21.23 -4.07
C SER A 18 7.12 20.17 -5.15
N TYR A 19 7.36 20.66 -6.36
CA TYR A 19 7.51 19.83 -7.55
C TYR A 19 8.80 20.23 -8.25
N ARG A 20 9.50 19.24 -8.80
CA ARG A 20 10.66 19.48 -9.63
C ARG A 20 10.67 18.47 -10.76
N PHE A 21 10.82 18.96 -11.97
CA PHE A 21 11.01 18.11 -13.14
C PHE A 21 12.49 18.04 -13.49
N VAL A 22 13.01 16.82 -13.69
CA VAL A 22 14.41 16.58 -13.98
C VAL A 22 14.53 15.61 -15.16
N LYS A 23 15.38 15.92 -16.13
CA LYS A 23 15.80 14.96 -17.16
C LYS A 23 17.19 14.42 -16.85
N LEU A 24 17.30 13.12 -16.63
CA LEU A 24 18.57 12.45 -16.31
C LEU A 24 19.48 12.30 -17.56
N PRO A 25 20.79 12.05 -17.39
CA PRO A 25 21.72 11.79 -18.50
C PRO A 25 21.31 10.66 -19.44
N ASN A 26 20.64 9.64 -18.92
CA ASN A 26 20.08 8.53 -19.70
C ASN A 26 18.72 8.88 -20.35
N HIS A 27 18.37 10.16 -20.39
CA HIS A 27 17.15 10.73 -20.94
C HIS A 27 15.84 10.39 -20.20
N LEU A 28 15.91 9.71 -19.05
CA LEU A 28 14.73 9.46 -18.22
C LEU A 28 14.17 10.79 -17.69
N SER A 29 12.87 10.98 -17.88
CA SER A 29 12.11 12.11 -17.36
C SER A 29 11.57 11.77 -15.98
N VAL A 30 11.93 12.56 -14.97
CA VAL A 30 11.61 12.30 -13.57
C VAL A 30 10.82 13.46 -12.99
N TRP A 31 9.67 13.13 -12.41
CA TRP A 31 8.88 14.03 -11.58
C TRP A 31 9.19 13.77 -10.11
N LEU A 32 9.71 14.78 -9.43
CA LEU A 32 9.95 14.75 -7.99
C LEU A 32 8.86 15.56 -7.31
N VAL A 33 8.16 14.92 -6.37
CA VAL A 33 7.11 15.55 -5.56
C VAL A 33 7.53 15.44 -4.10
N SER A 34 7.73 16.58 -3.43
CA SER A 34 8.00 16.61 -2.00
C SER A 34 6.77 17.12 -1.26
N ASP A 35 6.29 16.29 -0.35
CA ASP A 35 5.19 16.56 0.57
C ASP A 35 5.64 16.18 1.98
N PRO A 36 6.17 17.14 2.77
CA PRO A 36 6.62 16.87 4.14
C PRO A 36 5.54 16.37 5.09
N ALA A 37 4.26 16.51 4.71
CA ALA A 37 3.11 16.06 5.49
C ALA A 37 2.57 14.68 5.01
N ALA A 38 3.24 14.02 4.05
CA ALA A 38 2.79 12.74 3.56
C ALA A 38 3.12 11.59 4.53
N ASP A 39 2.10 10.80 4.86
CA ASP A 39 2.23 9.58 5.65
C ASP A 39 2.85 8.41 4.84
N LEU A 40 2.73 8.47 3.51
CA LEU A 40 3.19 7.45 2.55
C LEU A 40 4.19 8.04 1.55
N ALA A 41 5.27 7.30 1.31
CA ALA A 41 6.09 7.48 0.11
C ALA A 41 5.52 6.64 -1.02
N SER A 42 5.65 7.13 -2.25
CA SER A 42 5.28 6.37 -3.45
C SER A 42 6.23 6.69 -4.60
N ALA A 43 6.36 5.72 -5.50
CA ALA A 43 7.05 5.90 -6.77
C ALA A 43 6.31 5.12 -7.86
N ALA A 44 6.43 5.62 -9.09
CA ALA A 44 5.94 4.95 -10.28
C ALA A 44 6.97 5.08 -11.40
N LEU A 45 7.08 4.05 -12.22
CA LEU A 45 7.90 4.03 -13.44
C LEU A 45 6.99 3.63 -14.60
N ASP A 46 7.00 4.46 -15.64
CA ASP A 46 6.29 4.20 -16.87
C ASP A 46 7.28 3.90 -17.98
N ILE A 47 7.10 2.77 -18.65
CA ILE A 47 7.89 2.35 -19.79
C ILE A 47 7.00 2.49 -21.01
N ASN A 48 7.40 3.32 -21.98
CA ASN A 48 6.64 3.59 -23.21
C ASN A 48 6.77 2.44 -24.23
N VAL A 49 6.50 1.22 -23.78
CA VAL A 49 6.40 -0.03 -24.52
C VAL A 49 5.29 -0.83 -23.85
N GLY A 50 4.33 -1.32 -24.64
CA GLY A 50 3.21 -2.15 -24.18
C GLY A 50 2.95 -3.29 -25.15
N SER A 51 1.76 -3.90 -25.09
CA SER A 51 1.45 -5.11 -25.88
C SER A 51 1.48 -4.93 -27.41
N TYR A 52 1.34 -3.71 -27.94
CA TYR A 52 1.47 -3.44 -29.39
C TYR A 52 2.88 -3.68 -29.93
N PHE A 53 3.87 -3.81 -29.04
CA PHE A 53 5.26 -4.04 -29.39
C PHE A 53 5.66 -5.51 -29.23
N ASP A 54 4.71 -6.41 -28.90
CA ASP A 54 4.95 -7.83 -28.82
C ASP A 54 5.37 -8.37 -30.20
N PRO A 55 6.54 -9.02 -30.33
CA PRO A 55 6.99 -9.55 -31.60
C PRO A 55 6.20 -10.81 -31.93
N PRO A 56 5.64 -10.96 -33.15
CA PRO A 56 5.12 -12.24 -33.59
C PRO A 56 6.23 -13.31 -33.58
N PRO A 57 5.99 -14.55 -33.13
CA PRO A 57 4.70 -15.12 -32.70
C PRO A 57 4.41 -15.03 -31.18
N VAL A 58 5.13 -14.18 -30.44
CA VAL A 58 5.15 -14.14 -28.97
C VAL A 58 4.21 -13.06 -28.43
N GLU A 59 2.91 -13.24 -28.65
CA GLU A 59 1.88 -12.36 -28.10
C GLU A 59 1.82 -12.47 -26.56
N GLY A 60 1.67 -11.34 -25.87
CA GLY A 60 1.65 -11.25 -24.41
C GLY A 60 3.03 -11.11 -23.77
N LEU A 61 4.10 -10.92 -24.55
CA LEU A 61 5.46 -10.82 -24.03
C LEU A 61 5.64 -9.62 -23.07
N ALA A 62 5.10 -8.45 -23.42
CA ALA A 62 5.18 -7.27 -22.56
C ALA A 62 4.55 -7.51 -21.18
N HIS A 63 3.36 -8.11 -21.17
CA HIS A 63 2.67 -8.48 -19.93
C HIS A 63 3.41 -9.59 -19.18
N PHE A 64 3.96 -10.59 -19.87
CA PHE A 64 4.78 -11.60 -19.22
C PHE A 64 6.03 -10.99 -18.55
N CYS A 65 6.74 -10.09 -19.24
CA CYS A 65 7.88 -9.37 -18.69
C CYS A 65 7.50 -8.55 -17.44
N GLU A 66 6.32 -7.95 -17.42
CA GLU A 66 5.80 -7.24 -16.24
C GLU A 66 5.76 -8.13 -15.00
N HIS A 67 5.19 -9.33 -15.10
CA HIS A 67 5.14 -10.28 -13.98
C HIS A 67 6.55 -10.73 -13.57
N MET A 68 7.42 -11.00 -14.56
CA MET A 68 8.77 -11.49 -14.29
C MET A 68 9.62 -10.48 -13.51
N LEU A 69 9.40 -9.18 -13.67
CA LEU A 69 10.17 -8.15 -12.95
C LEU A 69 9.88 -8.12 -11.44
N PHE A 70 8.82 -8.78 -10.97
CA PHE A 70 8.56 -8.94 -9.53
C PHE A 70 9.28 -10.14 -8.90
N LEU A 71 9.85 -11.04 -9.71
CA LEU A 71 10.41 -12.32 -9.27
C LEU A 71 11.92 -12.25 -8.97
N GLY A 72 12.43 -11.06 -8.66
CA GLY A 72 13.81 -10.88 -8.22
C GLY A 72 14.72 -10.24 -9.28
N THR A 73 15.86 -9.78 -8.79
CA THR A 73 16.91 -9.09 -9.55
C THR A 73 18.28 -9.62 -9.11
N GLU A 74 19.34 -9.30 -9.85
CA GLU A 74 20.70 -9.67 -9.44
C GLU A 74 21.05 -9.20 -8.02
N LYS A 75 20.56 -8.02 -7.61
CA LYS A 75 20.80 -7.46 -6.27
C LYS A 75 19.90 -8.06 -5.19
N PHE A 76 18.71 -8.50 -5.56
CA PHE A 76 17.66 -9.03 -4.68
C PHE A 76 17.05 -10.27 -5.32
N PRO A 77 17.73 -11.44 -5.25
CA PRO A 77 17.39 -12.61 -6.04
C PRO A 77 16.21 -13.42 -5.50
N ASP A 78 15.78 -13.18 -4.26
CA ASP A 78 14.61 -13.85 -3.68
C ASP A 78 13.32 -13.26 -4.29
N GLU A 79 12.54 -14.13 -4.94
CA GLU A 79 11.27 -13.81 -5.61
C GLU A 79 10.25 -13.10 -4.72
N THR A 80 10.34 -13.29 -3.41
CA THR A 80 9.39 -12.74 -2.44
C THR A 80 9.88 -11.46 -1.77
N GLU A 81 11.18 -11.14 -1.87
CA GLU A 81 11.82 -10.08 -1.09
C GLU A 81 11.18 -8.72 -1.32
N TYR A 82 10.97 -8.33 -2.58
CA TYR A 82 10.34 -7.05 -2.92
C TYR A 82 8.91 -6.96 -2.35
N SER A 83 8.09 -8.00 -2.54
CA SER A 83 6.71 -8.02 -2.05
C SER A 83 6.63 -8.01 -0.52
N ASN A 84 7.54 -8.72 0.14
CA ASN A 84 7.63 -8.79 1.59
C ASN A 84 8.09 -7.46 2.17
N PHE A 85 9.09 -6.82 1.57
CA PHE A 85 9.57 -5.51 1.98
C PHE A 85 8.44 -4.48 1.96
N ILE A 86 7.70 -4.38 0.85
CA ILE A 86 6.58 -3.44 0.74
C ILE A 86 5.50 -3.74 1.79
N LYS A 87 5.11 -5.01 1.97
CA LYS A 87 4.10 -5.41 2.96
C LYS A 87 4.52 -5.12 4.41
N GLN A 88 5.78 -5.39 4.76
CA GLN A 88 6.32 -5.14 6.10
C GLN A 88 6.31 -3.65 6.47
N HIS A 89 6.37 -2.77 5.47
CA HIS A 89 6.26 -1.32 5.63
C HIS A 89 4.84 -0.81 5.38
N GLY A 90 3.82 -1.66 5.52
CA GLY A 90 2.39 -1.33 5.37
C GLY A 90 2.01 -0.82 3.98
N GLY A 91 2.82 -1.13 2.98
CA GLY A 91 2.69 -0.66 1.62
C GLY A 91 1.87 -1.57 0.71
N CYS A 92 1.70 -1.10 -0.53
CA CYS A 92 1.17 -1.89 -1.62
C CYS A 92 1.98 -1.64 -2.90
N THR A 93 1.97 -2.62 -3.80
CA THR A 93 2.64 -2.56 -5.10
C THR A 93 1.71 -3.14 -6.15
N ASN A 94 1.79 -2.64 -7.37
CA ASN A 94 1.10 -3.20 -8.51
C ASN A 94 1.80 -2.80 -9.83
N ALA A 95 1.39 -3.42 -10.92
CA ALA A 95 1.73 -3.01 -12.27
C ALA A 95 0.57 -3.28 -13.22
N TYR A 96 0.65 -2.73 -14.42
CA TYR A 96 -0.23 -3.09 -15.51
C TYR A 96 0.45 -2.83 -16.86
N THR A 97 0.11 -3.66 -17.83
CA THR A 97 0.53 -3.53 -19.22
C THR A 97 -0.66 -3.12 -20.08
N GLU A 98 -0.58 -1.92 -20.64
CA GLU A 98 -1.48 -1.41 -21.66
C GLU A 98 -0.93 -1.67 -23.06
N HIS A 99 -1.67 -1.22 -24.07
CA HIS A 99 -1.27 -1.34 -25.47
C HIS A 99 0.07 -0.66 -25.79
N THR A 100 0.32 0.52 -25.22
CA THR A 100 1.48 1.37 -25.59
C THR A 100 2.49 1.57 -24.49
N HIS A 101 2.17 1.17 -23.26
CA HIS A 101 3.02 1.37 -22.10
C HIS A 101 2.79 0.30 -21.03
N THR A 102 3.79 0.13 -20.17
CA THR A 102 3.71 -0.69 -18.97
C THR A 102 4.11 0.15 -17.78
N ASN A 103 3.29 0.13 -16.74
CA ASN A 103 3.46 0.95 -15.55
C ASN A 103 3.71 0.08 -14.32
N TYR A 104 4.70 0.45 -13.51
CA TYR A 104 5.00 -0.17 -12.22
C TYR A 104 4.89 0.88 -11.14
N HIS A 105 4.21 0.59 -10.03
CA HIS A 105 4.08 1.54 -8.93
C HIS A 105 3.98 0.86 -7.58
N PHE A 106 4.47 1.55 -6.56
CA PHE A 106 4.35 1.12 -5.17
C PHE A 106 4.17 2.31 -4.23
N SER A 107 3.69 2.01 -3.03
CA SER A 107 3.70 2.92 -1.90
C SER A 107 4.03 2.19 -0.62
N PHE A 108 4.63 2.87 0.37
CA PHE A 108 4.92 2.33 1.70
C PHE A 108 5.00 3.46 2.74
N PHE A 109 4.86 3.12 4.02
CA PHE A 109 4.97 4.08 5.12
C PHE A 109 6.44 4.42 5.40
N ILE A 110 6.76 5.71 5.40
CA ILE A 110 8.14 6.19 5.61
C ILE A 110 8.58 5.96 7.06
N ALA A 111 7.72 6.33 8.00
CA ALA A 111 7.87 6.10 9.43
C ALA A 111 6.48 6.29 10.07
N PRO A 112 5.71 5.21 10.30
CA PRO A 112 4.37 5.35 10.87
C PRO A 112 4.50 5.89 12.32
N LEU A 113 4.20 7.18 12.50
CA LEU A 113 4.09 7.78 13.81
C LEU A 113 2.68 7.52 14.34
N SER A 114 2.56 6.60 15.30
CA SER A 114 1.31 6.38 16.04
C SER A 114 1.11 7.51 17.06
N THR A 115 0.82 8.71 16.59
CA THR A 115 0.47 9.85 17.46
C THR A 115 -0.97 9.75 17.93
N GLU A 116 -1.28 10.31 19.11
CA GLU A 116 -2.66 10.36 19.63
C GLU A 116 -3.60 11.09 18.66
N ILE A 117 -3.14 12.19 18.03
CA ILE A 117 -3.91 12.96 17.05
C ILE A 117 -4.22 12.13 15.80
N ALA A 118 -3.24 11.35 15.30
CA ALA A 118 -3.47 10.46 14.16
C ALA A 118 -4.44 9.31 14.53
N ALA A 119 -4.31 8.76 15.73
CA ALA A 119 -5.23 7.72 16.22
C ALA A 119 -6.67 8.23 16.32
N GLU A 120 -6.89 9.45 16.85
CA GLU A 120 -8.21 10.08 16.89
C GLU A 120 -8.77 10.35 15.48
N ARG A 121 -7.93 10.83 14.55
CA ARG A 121 -8.32 11.04 13.14
C ARG A 121 -8.75 9.73 12.49
N GLU A 122 -7.96 8.67 12.65
CA GLU A 122 -8.26 7.36 12.06
C GLU A 122 -9.48 6.70 12.73
N LEU A 123 -9.68 6.88 14.04
CA LEU A 123 -10.89 6.44 14.73
C LEU A 123 -12.15 7.08 14.12
N ASN A 124 -12.11 8.39 13.87
CA ASN A 124 -13.19 9.12 13.20
C ASN A 124 -13.41 8.64 11.76
N ALA A 125 -12.34 8.31 11.03
CA ALA A 125 -12.42 7.77 9.67
C ALA A 125 -13.03 6.36 9.64
N VAL A 126 -12.65 5.48 10.58
CA VAL A 126 -13.24 4.15 10.75
C VAL A 126 -14.73 4.25 11.08
N ASP A 127 -15.11 5.13 12.01
CA ASP A 127 -16.52 5.35 12.36
C ASP A 127 -17.33 5.87 11.16
N SER A 128 -16.76 6.81 10.39
CA SER A 128 -17.38 7.31 9.17
C SER A 128 -17.59 6.19 8.13
N LYS A 129 -16.60 5.32 7.93
CA LYS A 129 -16.72 4.14 7.05
C LYS A 129 -17.77 3.16 7.57
N PHE A 130 -17.87 2.95 8.88
CA PHE A 130 -18.91 2.13 9.49
C PHE A 130 -20.31 2.71 9.21
N ARG A 131 -20.50 4.02 9.38
CA ARG A 131 -21.78 4.69 9.07
C ARG A 131 -22.18 4.51 7.61
N LEU A 132 -21.23 4.61 6.68
CA LEU A 132 -21.47 4.34 5.25
C LEU A 132 -21.84 2.87 4.98
N ARG A 133 -21.35 1.93 5.79
CA ARG A 133 -21.70 0.50 5.68
C ARG A 133 -23.10 0.19 6.22
N LEU A 134 -23.65 1.00 7.13
CA LEU A 134 -24.98 0.78 7.71
C LEU A 134 -26.10 0.83 6.67
N VAL A 135 -25.92 1.57 5.57
CA VAL A 135 -26.91 1.70 4.50
C VAL A 135 -26.70 0.69 3.36
N ASN A 136 -25.65 -0.13 3.42
CA ASN A 136 -25.36 -1.13 2.39
C ASN A 136 -25.96 -2.49 2.80
N ASP A 137 -27.05 -2.91 2.12
CA ASP A 137 -27.77 -4.13 2.46
C ASP A 137 -26.95 -5.41 2.29
N PHE A 138 -25.97 -5.43 1.37
CA PHE A 138 -25.04 -6.55 1.25
C PHE A 138 -24.23 -6.71 2.55
N ILE A 139 -23.69 -5.61 3.07
CA ILE A 139 -22.91 -5.61 4.32
C ILE A 139 -23.78 -5.91 5.53
N ARG A 140 -25.01 -5.39 5.60
CA ARG A 140 -25.95 -5.69 6.69
C ARG A 140 -26.29 -7.17 6.75
N ARG A 141 -26.60 -7.78 5.60
CA ARG A 141 -26.86 -9.22 5.49
C ARG A 141 -25.63 -10.02 5.91
N TRP A 142 -24.44 -9.60 5.49
CA TRP A 142 -23.19 -10.24 5.87
C TRP A 142 -22.94 -10.19 7.39
N GLN A 143 -23.19 -9.05 8.03
CA GLN A 143 -23.06 -8.90 9.48
C GLN A 143 -24.10 -9.72 10.25
N LEU A 144 -25.32 -9.88 9.72
CA LEU A 144 -26.33 -10.77 10.29
C LEU A 144 -25.85 -12.23 10.26
N LEU A 145 -25.29 -12.67 9.13
CA LEU A 145 -24.72 -14.03 8.99
C LEU A 145 -23.61 -14.29 10.01
N HIS A 146 -22.71 -13.32 10.23
CA HIS A 146 -21.71 -13.39 11.29
C HIS A 146 -22.39 -13.65 12.65
N LYS A 147 -23.41 -12.85 12.99
CA LYS A 147 -24.09 -12.96 14.29
C LYS A 147 -24.91 -14.23 14.49
N LEU A 148 -25.38 -14.85 13.41
CA LEU A 148 -26.08 -16.14 13.46
C LEU A 148 -25.13 -17.34 13.56
N ALA A 149 -23.83 -17.17 13.28
CA ALA A 149 -22.85 -18.22 13.42
C ALA A 149 -22.54 -18.54 14.89
N ASN A 150 -21.90 -19.69 15.13
CA ASN A 150 -21.47 -20.12 16.47
C ASN A 150 -20.79 -18.97 17.23
N PRO A 151 -21.29 -18.56 18.42
CA PRO A 151 -20.72 -17.49 19.23
C PRO A 151 -19.24 -17.67 19.58
N ASP A 152 -18.78 -18.92 19.72
CA ASP A 152 -17.38 -19.21 20.05
C ASP A 152 -16.45 -19.12 18.83
N HIS A 153 -17.01 -19.08 17.62
CA HIS A 153 -16.23 -19.00 16.39
C HIS A 153 -15.87 -17.54 16.06
N PRO A 154 -14.61 -17.23 15.67
CA PRO A 154 -14.20 -15.86 15.33
C PRO A 154 -15.06 -15.15 14.28
N PHE A 155 -15.75 -15.91 13.43
CA PHE A 155 -16.71 -15.39 12.44
C PHE A 155 -17.89 -14.64 13.08
N ASN A 156 -18.24 -14.87 14.35
CA ASN A 156 -19.31 -14.13 15.05
C ASN A 156 -18.93 -12.68 15.40
N ARG A 157 -17.63 -12.34 15.34
CA ARG A 157 -17.11 -11.05 15.80
C ARG A 157 -17.49 -9.90 14.88
N PHE A 158 -17.53 -8.71 15.47
CA PHE A 158 -17.69 -7.46 14.74
C PHE A 158 -16.32 -7.00 14.21
N SER A 159 -16.10 -7.15 12.91
CA SER A 159 -14.80 -6.88 12.28
C SER A 159 -14.66 -5.47 11.71
N CYS A 160 -15.76 -4.74 11.54
CA CYS A 160 -15.74 -3.41 10.92
C CYS A 160 -15.09 -2.35 11.81
N GLY A 161 -15.28 -2.45 13.13
CA GLY A 161 -14.92 -1.39 14.06
C GLY A 161 -15.82 -0.16 13.93
N ASN A 162 -15.95 0.60 15.01
CA ASN A 162 -16.56 1.91 15.07
C ASN A 162 -16.03 2.65 16.30
N GLN A 163 -16.50 3.87 16.54
CA GLN A 163 -16.03 4.67 17.67
C GLN A 163 -16.27 3.94 19.01
N VAL A 164 -17.42 3.29 19.20
CA VAL A 164 -17.76 2.58 20.44
C VAL A 164 -16.86 1.35 20.67
N SER A 165 -16.63 0.54 19.63
CA SER A 165 -15.86 -0.70 19.76
C SER A 165 -14.35 -0.47 19.91
N LEU A 166 -13.87 0.74 19.61
CA LEU A 166 -12.46 1.10 19.60
C LEU A 166 -12.13 2.22 20.63
N GLN A 167 -13.09 2.64 21.45
CA GLN A 167 -12.90 3.65 22.49
C GLN A 167 -12.00 3.16 23.64
N GLU A 168 -12.02 1.86 23.93
CA GLU A 168 -11.18 1.22 24.96
C GLU A 168 -9.97 0.48 24.37
N VAL A 169 -9.42 0.93 23.24
CA VAL A 169 -8.12 0.41 22.79
C VAL A 169 -7.10 0.77 23.88
N PRO A 170 -6.41 -0.21 24.51
CA PRO A 170 -5.37 0.09 25.48
C PRO A 170 -4.40 1.07 24.84
N LYS A 171 -4.07 2.17 25.54
CA LYS A 171 -3.04 3.12 25.11
C LYS A 171 -1.87 2.30 24.58
N ALA A 172 -1.51 2.53 23.31
CA ALA A 172 -0.45 1.78 22.68
C ALA A 172 0.75 1.79 23.64
N PRO A 173 1.32 0.62 24.01
CA PRO A 173 2.59 0.64 24.73
C PRO A 173 3.56 1.47 23.88
N GLU A 174 4.39 2.28 24.54
CA GLU A 174 5.47 3.03 23.91
C GLU A 174 6.16 2.22 22.82
N PRO A 175 6.70 2.84 21.75
CA PRO A 175 7.13 2.18 20.52
C PRO A 175 8.33 1.27 20.76
N THR A 176 8.07 0.15 21.41
CA THR A 176 8.84 -1.07 21.35
C THR A 176 8.30 -1.76 20.11
N PHE A 177 8.96 -1.48 18.98
CA PHE A 177 8.81 -2.25 17.76
C PHE A 177 8.73 -3.74 18.11
N GLY A 178 7.55 -4.33 17.93
CA GLY A 178 7.25 -5.65 18.50
C GLY A 178 5.85 -6.17 18.15
N THR A 179 5.63 -6.47 16.86
CA THR A 179 4.94 -7.69 16.38
C THR A 179 3.53 -8.09 16.84
N SER A 180 2.81 -7.34 17.69
CA SER A 180 1.56 -7.86 18.28
C SER A 180 0.31 -7.71 17.41
N CYS A 181 0.28 -6.78 16.45
CA CYS A 181 -0.88 -6.60 15.55
C CYS A 181 -0.86 -7.55 14.33
N TRP A 182 0.23 -8.29 14.10
CA TRP A 182 0.43 -9.14 12.91
C TRP A 182 0.65 -10.64 13.19
N LEU A 183 0.57 -11.11 14.44
CA LEU A 183 0.76 -12.52 14.77
C LEU A 183 -0.53 -13.20 15.25
N SER A 184 -1.33 -13.65 14.29
CA SER A 184 -2.20 -14.81 14.49
C SER A 184 -1.62 -16.02 13.75
N THR A 185 -0.60 -16.64 14.34
CA THR A 185 -0.38 -18.10 14.21
C THR A 185 0.40 -18.58 15.43
N LYS A 186 -0.25 -19.37 16.28
CA LYS A 186 0.42 -20.16 17.31
C LYS A 186 1.26 -21.25 16.63
N ARG A 187 2.57 -21.28 16.90
CA ARG A 187 3.41 -22.48 16.99
C ARG A 187 4.29 -22.23 18.22
N GLY A 188 4.17 -22.96 19.33
CA GLY A 188 4.40 -24.39 19.42
C GLY A 188 5.88 -24.64 19.64
N THR A 189 6.44 -24.14 20.75
CA THR A 189 7.85 -24.31 21.12
C THR A 189 8.05 -25.71 21.69
N VAL A 190 8.77 -26.58 20.97
CA VAL A 190 9.38 -27.78 21.55
C VAL A 190 10.81 -27.41 21.93
N ARG A 191 11.10 -27.49 23.23
CA ARG A 191 12.42 -27.30 23.83
C ARG A 191 13.35 -28.43 23.42
N THR A 192 14.64 -28.13 23.31
CA THR A 192 15.69 -29.11 23.62
C THR A 192 16.52 -28.58 24.77
N SER A 193 16.94 -29.53 25.60
CA SER A 193 17.70 -29.46 26.84
C SER A 193 19.10 -28.92 26.68
#